data_AF-A0A6I9LBX6-F1
#
_entry.id   AF-A0A6I9LBX6-F1
#
_cell.length_a   1.000
_cell.length_b   1.000
_cell.length_c   1.000
_cell.angle_alpha   90.00
_cell.angle_beta   90.00
_cell.angle_gamma   90.00
#
_symmetry.space_group_name_H-M   'P 1'
#
loop_
_entity.id
_entity.type
_entity.pdbx_description
1 polymer ?
#
loop_
_entity_poly.entity_id
_entity_poly.type
_entity_poly.pdbx_seq_one_letter_code
_entity_poly.pdbx_strand_id
1 'polypeptide(L)'
;MTDGFIATSSQKDQVIVYSDVSNSIQCPPEISTAEACSSKEGTGPESEEGVEVRVARIFNTFGPRMHMNDGWVVSNFLLQALQGEPLTVYGSGSQTRALQYVSDLVNGLVIMNSNVSNPVNLGNPEEHTILELAQLIKNLVGSGSEIQFLSEAQDDPQKRKPDIKRAKLVLGWEPVVPLEEGLNKAMHNFRKELEYQANNQYIPKPKPG
;
A
#
# COMPACT_ATOMS: atom_id res chain seq x y z
N MET A 1 -2.88 20.21 21.18
CA MET A 1 -1.60 20.12 20.48
C MET A 1 -1.76 19.01 19.47
N THR A 2 -1.80 19.35 18.18
CA THR A 2 -1.89 18.37 17.09
C THR A 2 -0.48 18.04 16.69
N ASP A 3 -0.03 16.82 16.98
CA ASP A 3 1.23 16.28 16.49
C ASP A 3 1.19 16.28 14.96
N GLY A 4 2.05 17.08 14.35
CA GLY A 4 2.12 17.25 12.90
C GLY A 4 3.13 16.28 12.31
N PHE A 5 2.68 15.44 11.38
CA PHE A 5 3.54 14.52 10.63
C PHE A 5 3.92 15.14 9.28
N ILE A 6 5.19 15.04 8.88
CA ILE A 6 5.62 15.31 7.50
C ILE A 6 5.96 13.95 6.88
N ALA A 7 5.17 13.51 5.91
CA ALA A 7 5.42 12.29 5.15
C ALA A 7 5.75 12.66 3.70
N THR A 8 6.91 12.21 3.20
CA THR A 8 7.30 12.35 1.80
C THR A 8 7.39 10.96 1.17
N SER A 9 6.84 10.75 -0.03
CA SER A 9 6.80 9.45 -0.71
C SER A 9 7.53 9.54 -2.06
N SER A 10 8.48 8.65 -2.33
CA SER A 10 9.13 8.51 -3.64
C SER A 10 8.48 7.37 -4.45
N GLN A 11 8.28 7.57 -5.75
CA GLN A 11 7.63 6.62 -6.66
C GLN A 11 8.54 5.40 -6.93
N LYS A 12 8.41 4.36 -6.12
CA LYS A 12 8.39 2.92 -6.51
C LYS A 12 8.36 1.99 -5.30
N ASP A 13 8.75 2.51 -4.14
CA ASP A 13 8.52 1.96 -2.81
C ASP A 13 8.07 3.14 -1.94
N GLN A 14 6.89 3.07 -1.32
CA GLN A 14 6.41 4.16 -0.46
C GLN A 14 7.28 4.19 0.79
N VAL A 15 8.37 4.95 0.73
CA VAL A 15 9.20 5.23 1.90
C VAL A 15 8.49 6.32 2.68
N ILE A 16 8.10 6.06 3.92
CA ILE A 16 7.67 7.11 4.84
C ILE A 16 8.84 7.42 5.76
N VAL A 17 9.32 8.66 5.67
CA VAL A 17 10.24 9.25 6.64
C VAL A 17 9.40 10.14 7.55
N TYR A 18 9.49 9.94 8.86
CA TYR A 18 8.85 10.84 9.82
C TYR A 18 9.80 11.18 10.97
N SER A 19 9.59 12.36 11.56
CA SER A 19 10.28 12.88 12.73
C SER A 19 9.26 13.25 13.81
N ASP A 20 9.63 13.08 15.07
CA ASP A 20 8.87 13.60 16.20
C ASP A 20 9.16 15.12 16.33
N VAL A 21 8.15 15.96 16.11
CA VAL A 21 8.25 17.42 16.20
C VAL A 21 7.88 17.88 17.62
N SER A 22 8.37 17.20 18.65
CA SER A 22 8.25 17.67 20.03
C SER A 22 9.17 18.86 20.35
N ASN A 23 10.14 19.16 19.48
CA ASN A 23 10.92 20.39 19.51
C ASN A 23 10.68 21.23 18.25
N SER A 24 10.32 22.49 18.47
CA SER A 24 10.15 23.52 17.45
C SER A 24 11.41 23.69 16.61
N ILE A 25 11.47 23.02 15.45
CA ILE A 25 12.50 23.25 14.44
C ILE A 25 11.80 23.48 13.10
N GLN A 26 12.04 24.67 12.55
CA GLN A 26 11.67 25.05 11.20
C GLN A 26 12.55 24.24 10.24
N CYS A 27 11.98 23.25 9.52
CA CYS A 27 12.69 22.59 8.43
C CYS A 27 13.04 23.62 7.33
N PRO A 28 14.32 23.71 6.90
CA PRO A 28 14.68 24.51 5.74
C PRO A 28 14.11 23.90 4.44
N PRO A 29 13.79 24.72 3.43
CA PRO A 29 13.01 24.32 2.24
C PRO A 29 13.76 23.41 1.25
N GLU A 30 14.95 22.92 1.58
CA GLU A 30 15.87 22.27 0.63
C GLU A 30 15.94 20.74 0.73
N ILE A 31 15.19 20.09 1.64
CA ILE A 31 15.07 18.62 1.64
C ILE A 31 14.00 18.21 0.62
N SER A 32 14.34 18.30 -0.67
CA SER A 32 13.39 18.07 -1.77
C SER A 32 13.21 16.60 -2.17
N THR A 33 14.01 15.66 -1.65
CA THR A 33 13.83 14.24 -1.98
C THR A 33 14.24 13.33 -0.81
N ALA A 34 13.40 12.32 -0.53
CA ALA A 34 13.69 11.23 0.41
C ALA A 34 14.98 10.45 0.05
N GLU A 35 15.54 10.64 -1.14
CA GLU A 35 16.81 10.07 -1.60
C GLU A 35 18.03 10.63 -0.84
N ALA A 36 17.98 11.86 -0.34
CA ALA A 36 19.10 12.44 0.40
C ALA A 36 19.34 11.74 1.75
N CYS A 37 18.29 11.22 2.40
CA CYS A 37 18.42 10.43 3.64
C CYS A 37 18.71 8.94 3.39
N SER A 38 18.34 8.39 2.23
CA SER A 38 18.46 6.96 1.96
C SER A 38 19.81 6.54 1.35
N SER A 39 20.67 7.48 0.94
CA SER A 39 21.92 7.19 0.21
C SER A 39 23.12 6.81 1.11
N LYS A 40 22.93 6.71 2.43
CA LYS A 40 23.95 6.15 3.33
C LYS A 40 23.55 4.75 3.82
N GLU A 41 23.88 3.74 3.03
CA GLU A 41 24.18 2.41 3.60
C GLU A 41 25.46 2.55 4.44
N GLY A 42 25.31 3.05 5.67
CA GLY A 42 26.41 3.23 6.59
C GLY A 42 26.22 4.44 7.49
N THR A 43 26.34 4.21 8.80
CA THR A 43 26.49 5.19 9.89
C THR A 43 25.22 5.93 10.34
N GLY A 44 24.65 5.45 11.46
CA GLY A 44 24.35 6.26 12.67
C GLY A 44 22.98 6.97 12.76
N PRO A 45 22.37 7.07 13.96
CA PRO A 45 21.09 7.77 14.19
C PRO A 45 21.21 9.30 14.34
N GLU A 46 22.31 9.92 13.92
CA GLU A 46 22.54 11.34 14.14
C GLU A 46 22.44 12.09 12.81
N SER A 47 21.26 12.64 12.55
CA SER A 47 21.14 13.81 11.66
C SER A 47 21.91 14.97 12.32
N GLU A 48 22.51 15.85 11.51
CA GLU A 48 23.35 16.98 11.98
C GLU A 48 22.61 17.95 12.94
N GLU A 49 21.31 17.74 13.20
CA GLU A 49 20.44 18.55 14.06
C GLU A 49 19.77 17.76 15.21
N GLY A 50 20.15 16.51 15.48
CA GLY A 50 19.62 15.73 16.62
C GLY A 50 18.15 15.30 16.46
N VAL A 51 17.64 15.27 15.23
CA VAL A 51 16.28 14.84 14.91
C VAL A 51 16.23 13.33 14.82
N GLU A 52 15.36 12.71 15.63
CA GLU A 52 15.07 11.29 15.53
C GLU A 52 14.26 10.98 14.26
N VAL A 53 14.90 10.27 13.33
CA VAL A 53 14.28 9.86 12.07
C VAL A 53 13.90 8.38 12.12
N ARG A 54 12.76 8.05 11.51
CA ARG A 54 12.28 6.68 11.30
C ARG A 54 11.99 6.47 9.82
N VAL A 55 12.40 5.34 9.27
CA VAL A 55 12.24 5.03 7.83
C VAL A 55 11.46 3.72 7.65
N ALA A 56 10.20 3.82 7.25
CA ALA A 56 9.37 2.66 6.90
C ALA A 56 9.37 2.45 5.38
N ARG A 57 9.74 1.26 4.90
CA ARG A 57 9.62 0.86 3.50
C ARG A 57 8.31 0.08 3.33
N ILE A 58 7.30 0.73 2.78
CA ILE A 58 5.94 0.19 2.69
C ILE A 58 5.75 -0.54 1.38
N PHE A 59 5.30 -1.79 1.49
CA PHE A 59 4.93 -2.62 0.35
C PHE A 59 3.43 -2.49 0.06
N ASN A 60 3.00 -3.05 -1.07
CA ASN A 60 1.62 -2.97 -1.59
C ASN A 60 0.58 -3.19 -0.48
N THR A 61 -0.12 -2.11 -0.14
CA THR A 61 -1.11 -2.09 0.93
C THR A 61 -2.48 -1.81 0.35
N PHE A 62 -3.50 -2.53 0.84
CA PHE A 62 -4.87 -2.39 0.41
C PHE A 62 -5.84 -2.30 1.60
N GLY A 63 -7.04 -1.77 1.36
CA GLY A 63 -8.08 -1.67 2.37
C GLY A 63 -9.18 -0.67 2.03
N PRO A 64 -10.07 -0.38 3.00
CA PRO A 64 -11.09 0.65 2.85
C PRO A 64 -10.47 2.02 2.55
N ARG A 65 -11.22 2.88 1.82
CA ARG A 65 -10.82 4.24 1.40
C ARG A 65 -9.72 4.30 0.34
N MET A 66 -9.35 3.18 -0.26
CA MET A 66 -8.60 3.20 -1.51
C MET A 66 -9.40 3.92 -2.60
N HIS A 67 -8.71 4.66 -3.45
CA HIS A 67 -9.35 5.33 -4.56
C HIS A 67 -9.77 4.28 -5.59
N MET A 68 -11.04 4.26 -5.97
CA MET A 68 -11.59 3.24 -6.87
C MET A 68 -10.83 3.16 -8.21
N ASN A 69 -10.41 4.29 -8.76
CA ASN A 69 -9.66 4.35 -10.03
C ASN A 69 -8.15 4.60 -9.81
N ASP A 70 -7.55 3.97 -8.81
CA ASP A 70 -6.11 4.04 -8.57
C ASP A 70 -5.28 3.28 -9.63
N GLY A 71 -5.91 2.39 -10.41
CA GLY A 71 -5.26 1.55 -11.42
C GLY A 71 -4.60 0.29 -10.84
N TRP A 72 -4.83 -0.01 -9.57
CA TRP A 72 -4.27 -1.19 -8.90
C TRP A 72 -5.15 -2.41 -9.10
N VAL A 73 -4.51 -3.58 -9.08
CA VAL A 73 -5.17 -4.85 -9.42
C VAL A 73 -6.36 -5.20 -8.52
N VAL A 74 -6.26 -4.92 -7.21
CA VAL A 74 -7.34 -5.19 -6.25
C VAL A 74 -8.54 -4.30 -6.52
N SER A 75 -8.32 -2.99 -6.69
CA SER A 75 -9.37 -2.01 -6.96
C SER A 75 -10.08 -2.31 -8.29
N ASN A 76 -9.32 -2.60 -9.35
CA ASN A 76 -9.87 -2.94 -10.66
C ASN A 76 -10.73 -4.21 -10.60
N PHE A 77 -10.23 -5.28 -9.99
CA PHE A 77 -11.01 -6.53 -9.88
C PHE A 77 -12.27 -6.37 -9.02
N LEU A 78 -12.19 -5.63 -7.91
CA LEU A 78 -13.36 -5.35 -7.09
C LEU A 78 -14.42 -4.58 -7.88
N LEU A 79 -14.03 -3.53 -8.60
CA LEU A 79 -14.97 -2.76 -9.43
C LEU A 79 -15.57 -3.61 -10.54
N GLN A 80 -14.74 -4.31 -11.31
CA GLN A 80 -15.19 -5.17 -12.40
C GLN A 80 -16.18 -6.22 -11.90
N ALA A 81 -15.83 -6.92 -10.81
CA ALA A 81 -16.70 -7.92 -10.22
C ALA A 81 -18.02 -7.33 -9.70
N LEU A 82 -17.97 -6.17 -9.03
CA LEU A 82 -19.16 -5.50 -8.46
C LEU A 82 -20.09 -4.92 -9.53
N GLN A 83 -19.55 -4.50 -10.66
CA GLN A 83 -20.31 -3.95 -11.79
C GLN A 83 -20.77 -5.01 -12.78
N GLY A 84 -20.33 -6.27 -12.62
CA GLY A 84 -20.63 -7.36 -13.55
C GLY A 84 -19.80 -7.34 -14.83
N GLU A 85 -18.72 -6.55 -14.85
CA GLU A 85 -17.79 -6.46 -15.97
C GLU A 85 -16.76 -7.61 -15.93
N PRO A 86 -16.17 -8.00 -17.06
CA PRO A 86 -15.11 -9.01 -17.09
C PRO A 86 -13.89 -8.61 -16.25
N LEU A 87 -13.33 -9.55 -15.49
CA LEU A 87 -12.10 -9.36 -14.73
C LEU A 87 -10.90 -9.46 -15.69
N THR A 88 -10.16 -8.37 -15.83
CA THR A 88 -9.09 -8.27 -16.83
C THR A 88 -7.74 -8.73 -16.28
N VAL A 89 -7.26 -9.89 -16.73
CA VAL A 89 -5.94 -10.43 -16.38
C VAL A 89 -4.99 -10.22 -17.56
N TYR A 90 -3.89 -9.51 -17.34
CA TYR A 90 -2.84 -9.37 -18.36
C TYR A 90 -1.89 -10.58 -18.33
N GLY A 91 -1.60 -11.15 -19.50
CA GLY A 91 -0.79 -12.35 -19.65
C GLY A 91 -1.50 -13.61 -19.16
N SER A 92 -0.74 -14.52 -18.54
CA SER A 92 -1.27 -15.76 -17.96
C SER A 92 -1.87 -15.58 -16.56
N GLY A 93 -1.64 -14.44 -15.91
CA GLY A 93 -2.00 -14.23 -14.50
C GLY A 93 -1.04 -14.91 -13.50
N SER A 94 0.07 -15.48 -13.97
CA SER A 94 1.08 -16.18 -13.14
C SER A 94 2.01 -15.26 -12.36
N GLN A 95 2.06 -13.97 -12.72
CA GLN A 95 2.79 -12.97 -11.97
C GLN A 95 2.24 -12.85 -10.56
N THR A 96 3.12 -12.63 -9.58
CA THR A 96 2.78 -12.67 -8.16
C THR A 96 2.76 -11.29 -7.55
N ARG A 97 1.92 -11.13 -6.53
CA ARG A 97 1.81 -9.94 -5.70
C ARG A 97 1.73 -10.34 -4.24
N ALA A 98 2.41 -9.57 -3.41
CA ALA A 98 2.27 -9.64 -1.98
C ALA A 98 1.41 -8.46 -1.51
N LEU A 99 0.29 -8.75 -0.83
CA LEU A 99 -0.71 -7.76 -0.45
C LEU A 99 -0.82 -7.68 1.07
N GLN A 100 -0.68 -6.46 1.60
CA GLN A 100 -0.80 -6.18 3.02
C GLN A 100 -2.12 -5.46 3.31
N TYR A 101 -2.84 -5.87 4.35
CA TYR A 101 -4.02 -5.14 4.78
C TYR A 101 -3.64 -3.90 5.59
N VAL A 102 -4.38 -2.80 5.38
CA VAL A 102 -4.04 -1.47 5.96
C VAL A 102 -3.92 -1.46 7.49
N SER A 103 -4.67 -2.28 8.22
CA SER A 103 -4.54 -2.31 9.68
C SER A 103 -3.20 -2.88 10.14
N ASP A 104 -2.65 -3.86 9.42
CA ASP A 104 -1.32 -4.41 9.72
C ASP A 104 -0.25 -3.35 9.50
N LEU A 105 -0.36 -2.58 8.41
CA LEU A 105 0.54 -1.44 8.16
C LEU A 105 0.50 -0.42 9.30
N VAL A 106 -0.71 0.00 9.70
CA VAL A 106 -0.89 0.98 10.77
C VAL A 106 -0.28 0.47 12.08
N ASN A 107 -0.51 -0.79 12.43
CA ASN A 107 0.10 -1.40 13.61
C ASN A 107 1.64 -1.37 13.53
N GLY A 108 2.22 -1.68 12.37
CA GLY A 108 3.67 -1.63 12.15
C GLY A 108 4.25 -0.22 12.32
N LEU A 109 3.57 0.78 11.75
CA LEU A 109 3.97 2.19 11.88
C LEU A 109 3.89 2.68 13.33
N VAL A 110 2.86 2.29 14.08
CA VAL A 110 2.72 2.64 15.51
C VAL A 110 3.85 2.02 16.34
N ILE A 111 4.22 0.76 16.10
CA ILE A 111 5.31 0.12 16.84
C ILE A 111 6.66 0.74 16.48
N MET A 112 6.88 1.10 15.21
CA MET A 112 8.10 1.78 14.77
C MET A 112 8.36 3.11 15.49
N ASN A 113 7.31 3.73 16.04
CA ASN A 113 7.44 4.92 16.87
C ASN A 113 8.22 4.65 18.18
N SER A 114 8.48 3.39 18.52
CA SER A 114 9.31 2.97 19.66
C SER A 114 10.73 2.57 19.21
N ASN A 115 11.68 3.50 19.29
CA ASN A 115 13.14 3.27 19.28
C ASN A 115 13.78 2.48 18.10
N VAL A 116 13.33 2.64 16.85
CA VAL A 116 13.98 1.99 15.69
C VAL A 116 14.61 2.97 14.70
N SER A 117 15.94 3.11 14.73
CA SER A 117 16.66 4.03 13.83
C SER A 117 16.90 3.50 12.41
N ASN A 118 16.94 2.17 12.23
CA ASN A 118 17.24 1.57 10.93
C ASN A 118 15.98 1.41 10.06
N PRO A 119 16.09 1.50 8.72
CA PRO A 119 14.95 1.25 7.83
C PRO A 119 14.33 -0.14 8.04
N VAL A 120 13.00 -0.20 8.08
CA VAL A 120 12.23 -1.45 8.26
C VAL A 120 11.24 -1.63 7.12
N ASN A 121 11.22 -2.84 6.54
CA ASN A 121 10.21 -3.24 5.57
C ASN A 121 8.90 -3.59 6.29
N LEU A 122 7.81 -2.91 5.93
CA LEU A 122 6.46 -3.22 6.38
C LEU A 122 5.65 -3.74 5.18
N GLY A 123 5.44 -5.04 5.15
CA GLY A 123 4.73 -5.73 4.08
C GLY A 123 4.26 -7.12 4.50
N ASN A 124 3.43 -7.74 3.67
CA ASN A 124 3.07 -9.14 3.82
C ASN A 124 3.96 -10.02 2.93
N PRO A 125 4.69 -11.03 3.45
CA PRO A 125 5.52 -11.91 2.63
C PRO A 125 4.73 -13.00 1.89
N GLU A 126 3.42 -13.12 2.14
CA GLU A 126 2.51 -14.02 1.43
C GLU A 126 2.31 -13.54 -0.01
N GLU A 127 2.53 -14.43 -0.98
CA GLU A 127 2.43 -14.13 -2.39
C GLU A 127 1.22 -14.85 -2.98
N HIS A 128 0.46 -14.14 -3.81
CA HIS A 128 -0.64 -14.69 -4.59
C HIS A 128 -0.45 -14.32 -6.05
N THR A 129 -0.80 -15.24 -6.95
CA THR A 129 -0.85 -14.97 -8.38
C THR A 129 -1.99 -14.02 -8.69
N ILE A 130 -1.88 -13.25 -9.78
CA ILE A 130 -2.98 -12.39 -10.24
C ILE A 130 -4.23 -13.21 -10.56
N LEU A 131 -4.06 -14.42 -11.09
CA LEU A 131 -5.18 -15.32 -11.35
C LEU A 131 -5.89 -15.76 -10.07
N GLU A 132 -5.15 -16.15 -9.02
CA GLU A 132 -5.73 -16.48 -7.71
C GLU A 132 -6.47 -15.29 -7.12
N LEU A 133 -5.92 -14.07 -7.23
CA LEU A 133 -6.59 -12.85 -6.78
C LEU A 133 -7.90 -12.59 -7.52
N ALA A 134 -7.90 -12.74 -8.85
CA ALA A 134 -9.11 -12.59 -9.66
C ALA A 134 -10.19 -13.60 -9.28
N GLN A 135 -9.81 -14.87 -9.10
CA GLN A 135 -10.72 -15.94 -8.68
C GLN A 135 -11.28 -15.69 -7.28
N LEU A 136 -10.42 -15.32 -6.32
CA LEU A 136 -10.83 -15.02 -4.95
C LEU A 136 -11.82 -13.86 -4.92
N ILE A 137 -11.53 -12.75 -5.60
CA ILE A 137 -12.41 -11.58 -5.65
C ILE A 137 -13.74 -11.92 -6.33
N LYS A 138 -13.72 -12.64 -7.45
CA LYS A 138 -14.94 -13.11 -8.14
C LYS A 138 -15.83 -13.91 -7.19
N ASN A 139 -15.24 -14.85 -6.44
CA ASN A 139 -15.95 -15.69 -5.48
C ASN A 139 -16.51 -14.88 -4.30
N LEU A 140 -15.70 -13.98 -3.72
CA LEU A 140 -16.10 -13.12 -2.60
C LEU A 140 -17.25 -12.19 -2.95
N VAL A 141 -17.22 -11.61 -4.15
CA VAL A 141 -18.30 -10.75 -4.64
C VAL A 141 -19.56 -11.57 -4.96
N GLY A 142 -19.41 -12.86 -5.29
CA GLY A 142 -20.48 -13.69 -5.82
C GLY A 142 -20.82 -13.32 -7.26
N SER A 143 -19.84 -12.83 -8.03
CA SER A 143 -20.06 -12.30 -9.38
C SER A 143 -20.05 -13.40 -10.45
N GLY A 144 -20.95 -13.26 -11.42
CA GLY A 144 -20.95 -14.05 -12.66
C GLY A 144 -19.88 -13.63 -13.66
N SER A 145 -19.14 -12.54 -13.41
CA SER A 145 -18.14 -11.97 -14.33
C SER A 145 -17.14 -13.02 -14.83
N GLU A 146 -16.87 -13.01 -16.14
CA GLU A 146 -15.82 -13.85 -16.73
C GLU A 146 -14.43 -13.30 -16.41
N ILE A 147 -13.42 -14.17 -16.39
CA ILE A 147 -12.02 -13.74 -16.31
C ILE A 147 -11.49 -13.70 -17.74
N GLN A 148 -11.14 -12.51 -18.22
CA GLN A 148 -10.65 -12.28 -19.57
C GLN A 148 -9.14 -12.08 -19.55
N PHE A 149 -8.43 -12.78 -20.44
CA PHE A 149 -6.99 -12.66 -20.61
C PHE A 149 -6.64 -11.70 -21.74
N LEU A 150 -5.82 -10.69 -21.46
CA LEU A 150 -5.27 -9.75 -22.44
C LEU A 150 -3.76 -9.95 -22.62
N SER A 151 -3.19 -9.37 -23.68
CA SER A 151 -1.75 -9.38 -23.94
C SER A 151 -0.95 -8.80 -22.77
N GLU A 152 0.25 -9.33 -22.53
CA GLU A 152 1.12 -8.92 -21.42
C GLU A 152 1.43 -7.41 -21.43
N ALA A 153 1.44 -6.81 -20.25
CA ALA A 153 1.96 -5.46 -20.06
C ALA A 153 3.50 -5.53 -20.10
N GLN A 154 4.12 -4.73 -20.97
CA GLN A 154 5.54 -4.85 -21.35
C GLN A 154 6.54 -4.56 -20.21
N ASP A 155 6.10 -3.97 -19.09
CA ASP A 155 6.95 -3.46 -18.00
C ASP A 155 6.56 -3.95 -16.59
N ASP A 156 5.80 -5.05 -16.47
CA ASP A 156 5.31 -5.50 -15.16
C ASP A 156 6.33 -6.38 -14.40
N PRO A 157 6.87 -5.95 -13.24
CA PRO A 157 7.77 -6.77 -12.45
C PRO A 157 7.11 -8.09 -12.04
N GLN A 158 7.76 -9.20 -12.38
CA GLN A 158 7.22 -10.55 -12.19
C GLN A 158 7.03 -10.94 -10.71
N LYS A 159 7.78 -10.31 -9.80
CA LYS A 159 7.79 -10.65 -8.37
C LYS A 159 8.09 -9.44 -7.48
N ARG A 160 7.31 -9.28 -6.41
CA ARG A 160 7.54 -8.28 -5.34
C ARG A 160 7.18 -8.88 -3.98
N LYS A 161 8.17 -9.49 -3.32
CA LYS A 161 8.03 -10.07 -1.99
C LYS A 161 8.86 -9.30 -0.96
N PRO A 162 8.25 -8.76 0.11
CA PRO A 162 9.01 -8.14 1.19
C PRO A 162 9.78 -9.17 2.02
N ASP A 163 11.02 -8.86 2.40
CA ASP A 163 11.69 -9.51 3.52
C ASP A 163 11.40 -8.73 4.81
N ILE A 164 10.62 -9.33 5.71
CA ILE A 164 10.19 -8.74 6.99
C ILE A 164 10.93 -9.29 8.20
N LYS A 165 12.05 -10.00 8.03
CA LYS A 165 12.83 -10.56 9.17
C LYS A 165 13.19 -9.50 10.21
N ARG A 166 13.57 -8.29 9.76
CA ARG A 166 13.89 -7.17 10.66
C ARG A 166 12.67 -6.68 11.43
N ALA A 167 11.51 -6.60 10.78
CA ALA A 167 10.28 -6.17 11.44
C ALA A 167 9.89 -7.17 12.55
N LYS A 168 9.99 -8.47 12.28
CA LYS A 168 9.76 -9.51 13.30
C LYS A 168 10.74 -9.42 14.47
N LEU A 169 12.03 -9.24 14.18
CA LEU A 169 13.08 -9.24 15.20
C LEU A 169 13.07 -7.99 16.09
N VAL A 170 12.91 -6.81 15.47
CA VAL A 170 13.09 -5.53 16.15
C VAL A 170 11.77 -4.97 16.67
N LEU A 171 10.66 -5.20 15.95
CA LEU A 171 9.35 -4.67 16.32
C LEU A 171 8.44 -5.74 16.96
N GLY A 172 8.77 -7.03 16.87
CA GLY A 172 7.83 -8.10 17.21
C GLY A 172 6.57 -8.06 16.33
N TRP A 173 6.66 -7.46 15.14
CA TRP A 173 5.53 -7.23 14.25
C TRP A 173 5.54 -8.21 13.07
N GLU A 174 4.36 -8.69 12.73
CA GLU A 174 4.05 -9.41 11.50
C GLU A 174 2.59 -9.16 11.11
N PRO A 175 2.22 -9.23 9.82
CA PRO A 175 0.84 -9.11 9.40
C PRO A 175 0.02 -10.28 9.95
N VAL A 176 -1.16 -9.99 10.47
CA VAL A 176 -2.05 -11.00 11.07
C VAL A 176 -3.38 -11.14 10.35
N VAL A 177 -3.73 -10.19 9.47
CA VAL A 177 -5.01 -10.23 8.76
C VAL A 177 -4.89 -11.10 7.50
N PRO A 178 -5.67 -12.20 7.40
CA PRO A 178 -5.70 -13.01 6.19
C PRO A 178 -6.17 -12.20 4.98
N LEU A 179 -5.64 -12.51 3.80
CA LEU A 179 -5.99 -11.80 2.55
C LEU A 179 -7.52 -11.75 2.33
N GLU A 180 -8.19 -12.88 2.50
CA GLU A 180 -9.64 -13.00 2.31
C GLU A 180 -10.44 -12.08 3.26
N GLU A 181 -10.01 -11.97 4.52
CA GLU A 181 -10.64 -11.07 5.49
C GLU A 181 -10.45 -9.61 5.06
N GLY A 182 -9.23 -9.24 4.67
CA GLY A 182 -8.93 -7.89 4.18
C GLY A 182 -9.75 -7.52 2.95
N LEU A 183 -9.85 -8.45 1.98
CA LEU A 183 -10.61 -8.25 0.74
C LEU A 183 -12.10 -8.10 1.00
N ASN A 184 -12.67 -8.88 1.92
CA ASN A 184 -14.07 -8.73 2.33
C ASN A 184 -14.37 -7.33 2.89
N LYS A 185 -13.48 -6.78 3.73
CA LYS A 185 -13.62 -5.42 4.26
C LYS A 185 -13.49 -4.36 3.16
N ALA A 186 -12.56 -4.54 2.23
CA ALA A 186 -12.39 -3.64 1.08
C ALA A 186 -13.63 -3.67 0.17
N MET A 187 -14.13 -4.86 -0.18
CA MET A 187 -15.35 -5.06 -0.97
C MET A 187 -16.55 -4.33 -0.36
N HIS A 188 -16.78 -4.47 0.95
CA HIS A 188 -17.87 -3.79 1.65
C HIS A 188 -17.79 -2.26 1.50
N ASN A 189 -16.58 -1.71 1.52
CA ASN A 189 -16.39 -0.27 1.32
C ASN A 189 -16.63 0.14 -0.13
N PHE A 190 -16.15 -0.63 -1.11
CA PHE A 190 -16.39 -0.36 -2.54
C PHE A 190 -17.89 -0.43 -2.89
N ARG A 191 -18.64 -1.39 -2.33
CA ARG A 191 -20.11 -1.46 -2.49
C ARG A 191 -20.78 -0.17 -2.04
N LYS A 192 -20.46 0.30 -0.84
CA LYS A 192 -21.00 1.56 -0.29
C LYS A 192 -20.65 2.77 -1.14
N GLU A 193 -19.41 2.83 -1.64
CA GLU A 193 -18.96 3.94 -2.47
C GLU A 193 -19.69 3.95 -3.83
N LEU A 194 -19.87 2.79 -4.46
CA LEU A 194 -20.66 2.67 -5.69
C LEU A 194 -22.13 3.07 -5.49
N GLU A 195 -22.75 2.64 -4.38
CA GLU A 195 -24.11 3.06 -4.01
C GLU A 195 -24.20 4.58 -3.79
N TYR A 196 -23.22 5.16 -3.11
CA TYR A 196 -23.14 6.60 -2.89
C TYR A 196 -23.03 7.36 -4.23
N GLN A 197 -22.18 6.90 -5.15
CA GLN A 197 -22.00 7.53 -6.45
C GLN A 197 -23.24 7.42 -7.34
N ALA A 198 -23.93 6.28 -7.32
CA ALA A 198 -25.17 6.07 -8.04
C ALA A 198 -26.29 7.01 -7.54
N ASN A 199 -26.35 7.23 -6.23
CA ASN A 199 -27.39 8.06 -5.60
C ASN A 199 -27.11 9.58 -5.72
N ASN A 200 -25.85 10.00 -5.87
CA ASN A 200 -25.46 11.41 -5.84
C ASN A 200 -25.01 12.02 -7.19
N GLN A 201 -25.21 11.35 -8.34
CA GLN A 201 -24.75 11.83 -9.67
C GLN A 201 -23.31 12.37 -9.63
N TYR A 202 -22.35 11.56 -9.18
CA TYR A 202 -20.96 12.00 -9.13
C TYR A 202 -20.42 12.25 -10.54
N ILE A 203 -20.12 13.51 -10.87
CA ILE A 203 -19.34 13.89 -12.05
C ILE A 203 -17.85 13.82 -11.66
N PRO A 204 -17.08 12.80 -12.08
CA PRO A 204 -15.66 12.76 -11.80
C PRO A 204 -14.98 13.99 -12.41
N LYS A 205 -14.26 14.76 -11.58
CA LYS A 205 -13.41 15.84 -12.10
C LYS A 205 -12.31 15.22 -12.97
N PRO A 206 -12.12 15.67 -14.22
CA PRO A 206 -11.00 15.19 -15.03
C PRO A 206 -9.69 15.49 -14.31
N LYS A 207 -8.74 14.54 -14.38
CA LYS A 207 -7.37 14.78 -13.91
C LYS A 207 -6.79 15.99 -14.66
N PRO A 208 -6.10 16.93 -13.99
CA PRO A 208 -5.32 17.92 -14.72
C PRO A 208 -4.25 17.18 -15.53
N GLY A 209 -4.25 17.47 -16.84
CA GLY A 209 -3.24 16.96 -17.79
C GLY A 209 -1.93 17.71 -17.71
#